data_AF-A0A966QNM4-F1
#
_entry.id   AF-A0A966QNM4-F1
#
_cell.length_a   1.000
_cell.length_b   1.000
_cell.length_c   1.000
_cell.angle_alpha   90.00
_cell.angle_beta   90.00
_cell.angle_gamma   90.00
#
_symmetry.space_group_name_H-M   'P 1'
#
loop_
_entity.id
_entity.type
_entity.pdbx_description
1 polymer ?
#
loop_
_entity_poly.entity_id
_entity_poly.type
_entity_poly.pdbx_seq_one_letter_code
_entity_poly.pdbx_strand_id
1 'polypeptide(L)'
;MPGAQASLLRPLLELMRPQLEARLSQACVRQLAGSNDGDLAARLQAPCQTIAAPISRCLVDETDRSGRSLGVVSELLSGRFGDDSEQVVKRCLARQLGLDAGSLDPLPLRELLQRYSAARP
;
A
#
# COMPACT_ATOMS: atom_id res chain seq x y z
N MET A 1 -14.17 14.06 21.88
CA MET A 1 -13.01 13.99 20.96
C MET A 1 -12.16 12.80 21.43
N PRO A 2 -12.27 11.61 20.83
CA PRO A 2 -11.51 10.44 21.29
C PRO A 2 -10.03 10.63 20.91
N GLY A 3 -9.14 10.49 21.90
CA GLY A 3 -7.70 10.66 21.74
C GLY A 3 -7.13 9.61 20.80
N ALA A 4 -6.34 10.06 19.85
CA ALA A 4 -5.43 9.23 19.09
C ALA A 4 -4.52 8.51 20.09
N GLN A 5 -4.76 7.22 20.32
CA GLN A 5 -3.73 6.34 20.86
C GLN A 5 -2.65 6.29 19.79
N ALA A 6 -1.67 7.20 19.87
CA ALA A 6 -0.48 7.13 19.05
C ALA A 6 0.11 5.74 19.29
N SER A 7 0.08 4.88 18.27
CA SER A 7 0.71 3.58 18.38
C SER A 7 2.18 3.82 18.70
N LEU A 8 2.72 3.10 19.69
CA LEU A 8 4.16 3.11 19.99
C LEU A 8 5.02 2.82 18.75
N LEU A 9 4.40 2.28 17.70
CA LEU A 9 5.03 1.89 16.44
C LEU A 9 5.04 2.99 15.38
N ARG A 10 4.36 4.12 15.57
CA ARG A 10 4.34 5.20 14.56
C ARG A 10 5.73 5.70 14.17
N PRO A 11 6.68 5.92 15.12
CA PRO A 11 8.05 6.30 14.75
C PRO A 11 8.75 5.25 13.88
N LEU A 12 8.49 3.97 14.14
CA LEU A 12 9.05 2.87 13.35
C LEU A 12 8.45 2.84 11.93
N LEU A 13 7.13 3.02 11.80
CA LEU A 13 6.44 3.08 10.51
C LEU A 13 6.93 4.26 9.66
N GLU A 14 7.15 5.43 10.28
CA GLU A 14 7.74 6.59 9.60
C GLU A 14 9.19 6.33 9.14
N LEU A 15 9.99 5.64 9.95
CA LEU A 15 11.35 5.25 9.56
C LEU A 15 11.36 4.28 8.35
N MET A 16 10.34 3.41 8.25
CA MET A 16 10.18 2.47 7.14
C MET A 16 9.56 3.10 5.89
N ARG A 17 8.94 4.28 6.00
CA ARG A 17 8.23 4.95 4.90
C ARG A 17 9.06 5.10 3.61
N PRO A 18 10.36 5.51 3.64
CA PRO A 18 11.15 5.63 2.42
C PRO A 18 11.36 4.29 1.70
N GLN A 19 11.52 3.21 2.47
CA GLN A 19 11.65 1.86 1.90
C GLN A 19 10.33 1.41 1.27
N LEU A 20 9.21 1.76 1.91
CA LEU A 20 7.87 1.46 1.41
C LEU A 20 7.60 2.20 0.09
N GLU A 21 7.94 3.48 0.03
CA GLU A 21 7.82 4.31 -1.16
C GLU A 21 8.68 3.78 -2.33
N ALA A 22 9.93 3.40 -2.07
CA ALA A 22 10.78 2.78 -3.08
C ALA A 22 10.19 1.47 -3.62
N ARG A 23 9.65 0.61 -2.75
CA ARG A 23 8.99 -0.65 -3.15
C ARG A 23 7.73 -0.40 -3.98
N LEU A 24 6.91 0.57 -3.57
CA LEU A 24 5.70 0.97 -4.30
C LEU A 24 6.05 1.52 -5.69
N SER A 25 7.06 2.38 -5.78
CA SER A 25 7.54 2.92 -7.06
C SER A 25 8.05 1.80 -7.98
N GLN A 26 8.84 0.86 -7.46
CA GLN A 26 9.33 -0.29 -8.25
C GLN A 26 8.19 -1.22 -8.69
N ALA A 27 7.19 -1.46 -7.84
CA ALA A 27 6.02 -2.24 -8.20
C ALA A 27 5.22 -1.56 -9.32
N CYS A 28 5.00 -0.24 -9.21
CA CYS A 28 4.34 0.57 -10.25
C CYS A 28 5.08 0.48 -11.59
N VAL A 29 6.40 0.69 -11.60
CA VAL A 29 7.20 0.60 -12.83
C VAL A 29 7.13 -0.80 -13.44
N ARG A 30 7.33 -1.86 -12.64
CA ARG A 30 7.25 -3.24 -13.14
C ARG A 30 5.89 -3.58 -13.73
N GLN A 31 4.82 -3.09 -13.11
CA GLN A 31 3.46 -3.38 -13.54
C GLN A 31 3.10 -2.66 -14.85
N LEU A 32 3.64 -1.46 -15.07
CA LEU A 32 3.33 -0.62 -16.24
C LEU A 32 4.30 -0.82 -17.40
N ALA A 33 5.60 -1.04 -17.14
CA ALA A 33 6.60 -1.25 -18.18
C ALA A 33 6.60 -2.69 -18.74
N GLY A 34 6.09 -3.65 -17.96
CA GLY A 34 6.28 -5.07 -18.27
C GLY A 34 7.77 -5.48 -18.19
N SER A 35 8.07 -6.71 -18.61
CA SER A 35 9.40 -7.31 -18.39
C SER A 35 10.50 -6.83 -19.35
N ASN A 36 10.18 -6.11 -20.44
CA ASN A 36 11.10 -5.95 -21.58
C ASN A 36 11.26 -4.52 -22.13
N ASP A 37 10.80 -3.47 -21.44
CA ASP A 37 10.95 -2.08 -21.93
C ASP A 37 11.66 -1.18 -20.91
N GLY A 38 12.99 -1.07 -21.06
CA GLY A 38 13.86 -0.28 -20.19
C GLY A 38 13.70 1.23 -20.36
N ASP A 39 13.36 1.70 -21.57
CA ASP A 39 13.10 3.11 -21.85
C ASP A 39 11.77 3.57 -21.24
N LEU A 40 10.75 2.72 -21.34
CA LEU A 40 9.47 2.93 -20.65
C LEU A 40 9.65 2.91 -19.14
N ALA A 41 10.44 1.98 -18.60
CA ALA A 41 10.74 1.91 -17.17
C ALA A 41 11.39 3.20 -16.65
N ALA A 42 12.37 3.76 -17.39
CA ALA A 42 13.01 5.02 -17.03
C ALA A 42 12.04 6.21 -17.04
N ARG A 43 11.13 6.28 -18.02
CA ARG A 43 10.10 7.32 -18.11
C ARG A 43 9.04 7.22 -17.00
N LEU A 44 8.77 6.00 -16.54
CA LEU A 44 7.80 5.73 -15.48
C LEU A 44 8.34 5.98 -14.08
N GLN A 45 9.66 6.11 -13.92
CA GLN A 45 10.29 6.27 -12.60
C GLN A 45 9.76 7.48 -11.82
N ALA A 46 9.77 8.67 -12.44
CA ALA A 46 9.28 9.91 -11.83
C ALA A 46 7.77 9.90 -11.49
N PRO A 47 6.86 9.49 -12.41
CA PRO A 47 5.44 9.41 -12.08
C PRO A 47 5.15 8.33 -11.03
N CYS A 48 5.82 7.17 -11.08
CA CYS A 48 5.63 6.13 -10.07
C CYS A 48 6.13 6.56 -8.68
N GLN A 49 7.21 7.34 -8.58
CA GLN A 49 7.62 7.95 -7.31
C GLN A 49 6.59 8.95 -6.79
N THR A 50 6.05 9.79 -7.69
CA THR A 50 5.03 10.79 -7.35
C THR A 50 3.76 10.14 -6.79
N ILE A 51 3.37 8.98 -7.32
CA ILE A 51 2.22 8.20 -6.84
C ILE A 51 2.56 7.43 -5.55
N ALA A 52 3.79 6.94 -5.41
CA ALA A 52 4.20 6.15 -4.25
C ALA A 52 4.20 6.96 -2.94
N ALA A 53 4.57 8.24 -2.97
CA ALA A 53 4.63 9.10 -1.78
C ALA A 53 3.28 9.29 -1.04
N PRO A 54 2.17 9.69 -1.70
CA PRO A 54 0.89 9.82 -1.02
C PRO A 54 0.32 8.47 -0.56
N ILE A 55 0.62 7.38 -1.28
CA ILE A 55 0.22 6.03 -0.88
C ILE A 55 0.98 5.59 0.37
N SER A 56 2.31 5.74 0.39
CA SER A 56 3.15 5.36 1.53
C SER A 56 2.73 6.11 2.81
N ARG A 57 2.42 7.41 2.68
CA ARG A 57 1.92 8.23 3.79
C ARG A 57 0.56 7.75 4.30
N CYS A 58 -0.38 7.48 3.38
CA CYS A 58 -1.68 6.95 3.79
C CYS A 58 -1.55 5.61 4.50
N LEU A 59 -0.70 4.70 4.00
CA LEU A 59 -0.49 3.40 4.62
C LEU A 59 0.00 3.56 6.06
N VAL A 60 0.98 4.43 6.32
CA VAL A 60 1.49 4.70 7.68
C VAL A 60 0.39 5.29 8.58
N ASP A 61 -0.30 6.33 8.11
CA ASP A 61 -1.33 7.02 8.90
C ASP A 61 -2.52 6.12 9.23
N GLU A 62 -2.99 5.32 8.26
CA GLU A 62 -4.16 4.46 8.46
C GLU A 62 -3.80 3.24 9.31
N THR A 63 -2.60 2.68 9.12
CA THR A 63 -2.07 1.58 9.94
C THR A 63 -1.99 1.97 11.42
N ASP A 64 -1.55 3.21 11.71
CA ASP A 64 -1.56 3.78 13.06
C ASP A 64 -2.99 4.02 13.56
N ARG A 65 -3.81 4.71 12.77
CA ARG A 65 -5.18 5.12 13.14
C ARG A 65 -6.13 3.95 13.37
N SER A 66 -5.98 2.87 12.61
CA SER A 66 -6.86 1.69 12.71
C SER A 66 -6.44 0.73 13.83
N GLY A 67 -5.33 0.99 14.53
CA GLY A 67 -4.76 0.09 15.52
C GLY A 67 -4.23 -1.23 14.93
N ARG A 68 -4.09 -1.31 13.60
CA ARG A 68 -3.65 -2.54 12.89
C ARG A 68 -2.14 -2.59 12.66
N SER A 69 -1.40 -1.66 13.25
CA SER A 69 0.05 -1.53 13.07
C SER A 69 0.86 -2.78 13.35
N LEU A 70 0.52 -3.54 14.39
CA LEU A 70 1.21 -4.79 14.69
C LEU A 70 0.95 -5.88 13.64
N GLY A 71 -0.28 -5.99 13.17
CA GLY A 71 -0.68 -6.95 12.15
C GLY A 71 -0.02 -6.67 10.79
N VAL A 72 -0.10 -5.42 10.33
CA VAL A 72 0.55 -4.98 9.08
C VAL A 72 2.07 -5.21 9.14
N VAL A 73 2.73 -4.85 10.25
CA VAL A 73 4.18 -5.08 10.39
C VAL A 73 4.52 -6.58 10.37
N SER A 74 3.75 -7.41 11.08
CA SER A 74 3.93 -8.87 11.07
C SER A 74 3.75 -9.46 9.67
N GLU A 75 2.77 -8.98 8.91
CA GLU A 75 2.51 -9.39 7.53
C GLU A 75 3.66 -9.00 6.60
N LEU A 76 4.12 -7.75 6.68
CA LEU A 76 5.26 -7.26 5.90
C LEU A 76 6.56 -8.03 6.20
N LEU A 77 6.83 -8.32 7.48
CA LEU A 77 8.00 -9.11 7.90
C LEU A 77 7.92 -10.56 7.40
N SER A 78 6.70 -11.11 7.33
CA SER A 78 6.45 -12.45 6.77
C SER A 78 6.40 -12.44 5.23
N GLY A 79 6.57 -11.28 4.59
CA GLY A 79 6.49 -11.13 3.13
C GLY A 79 5.09 -11.39 2.55
N ARG A 80 4.03 -11.29 3.36
CA ARG A 80 2.66 -11.62 2.95
C ARG A 80 1.76 -10.38 2.92
N PHE A 81 0.70 -10.47 2.13
CA PHE A 81 -0.41 -9.50 2.12
C PHE A 81 -1.63 -10.16 2.76
N GLY A 82 -1.92 -9.83 4.02
CA GLY A 82 -3.02 -10.42 4.79
C GLY A 82 -4.16 -9.45 5.06
N ASP A 83 -5.05 -9.81 5.98
CA ASP A 83 -6.31 -9.10 6.22
C ASP A 83 -6.08 -7.68 6.76
N ASP A 84 -5.01 -7.47 7.53
CA ASP A 84 -4.64 -6.15 8.05
C ASP A 84 -4.17 -5.22 6.94
N SER A 85 -3.25 -5.70 6.10
CA SER A 85 -2.75 -4.94 4.95
C SER A 85 -3.86 -4.65 3.94
N GLU A 86 -4.78 -5.61 3.72
CA GLU A 86 -5.91 -5.42 2.81
C GLU A 86 -6.85 -4.30 3.27
N GLN A 87 -7.21 -4.27 4.56
CA GLN A 87 -8.07 -3.24 5.11
C GLN A 87 -7.45 -1.84 4.99
N VAL A 88 -6.14 -1.72 5.28
CA VAL A 88 -5.41 -0.46 5.17
C VAL A 88 -5.36 0.02 3.73
N VAL A 89 -5.06 -0.88 2.77
CA VAL A 89 -5.06 -0.54 1.33
C VAL A 89 -6.44 -0.10 0.84
N LYS A 90 -7.52 -0.79 1.23
CA LYS A 90 -8.90 -0.40 0.89
C LYS A 90 -9.21 1.02 1.35
N ARG A 91 -8.90 1.34 2.60
CA ARG A 91 -9.15 2.68 3.15
C ARG A 91 -8.32 3.75 2.47
N CYS A 92 -7.07 3.43 2.11
CA CYS A 92 -6.22 4.34 1.36
C CYS A 92 -6.73 4.60 -0.05
N LEU A 93 -7.17 3.56 -0.76
CA LEU A 93 -7.80 3.69 -2.07
C LEU A 93 -9.09 4.50 -1.99
N ALA A 94 -9.95 4.23 -1.01
CA ALA A 94 -11.17 5.00 -0.80
C ALA A 94 -10.86 6.49 -0.63
N ARG A 95 -9.91 6.85 0.23
CA ARG A 95 -9.49 8.25 0.44
C ARG A 95 -8.92 8.91 -0.81
N GLN A 96 -8.09 8.19 -1.57
CA GLN A 96 -7.53 8.70 -2.84
C GLN A 96 -8.62 8.94 -3.89
N LEU A 97 -9.69 8.15 -3.87
CA LEU A 97 -10.84 8.27 -4.78
C LEU A 97 -11.94 9.22 -4.26
N GLY A 98 -11.75 9.84 -3.09
CA GLY A 98 -12.76 10.70 -2.47
C GLY A 98 -14.00 9.95 -1.95
N LEU A 99 -13.85 8.65 -1.67
CA LEU A 99 -14.90 7.77 -1.15
C LEU A 99 -14.82 7.62 0.37
N ASP A 100 -15.93 7.20 0.99
CA ASP A 100 -15.96 6.84 2.40
C ASP A 100 -15.06 5.64 2.70
N ALA A 101 -14.38 5.66 3.85
CA ALA A 101 -13.34 4.70 4.20
C ALA A 101 -13.80 3.23 4.18
N GLY A 102 -15.08 2.95 4.48
CA GLY A 102 -15.66 1.60 4.47
C GLY A 102 -16.26 1.17 3.13
N SER A 103 -16.30 2.06 2.12
CA SER A 103 -16.97 1.78 0.83
C SER A 103 -16.35 0.60 0.07
N LEU A 104 -15.07 0.33 0.29
CA LEU A 104 -14.33 -0.76 -0.35
C LEU A 104 -14.22 -2.02 0.52
N ASP A 105 -14.82 -2.03 1.72
CA ASP A 105 -14.82 -3.19 2.62
C ASP A 105 -15.35 -4.47 1.94
N PRO A 106 -16.45 -4.42 1.16
CA PRO A 106 -17.00 -5.61 0.49
C PRO A 106 -16.12 -6.19 -0.64
N LEU A 107 -15.12 -5.44 -1.13
CA LEU A 107 -14.30 -5.88 -2.27
C LEU A 107 -13.18 -6.81 -1.80
N PRO A 108 -13.10 -8.07 -2.25
CA PRO A 108 -12.03 -8.96 -1.81
C PRO A 108 -10.75 -8.73 -2.63
N LEU A 109 -9.98 -7.69 -2.28
CA LEU A 109 -8.82 -7.26 -3.06
C LEU A 109 -7.75 -8.35 -3.16
N ARG A 110 -7.51 -9.12 -2.09
CA ARG A 110 -6.54 -10.23 -2.13
C ARG A 110 -6.94 -11.31 -3.13
N GLU A 111 -8.21 -11.72 -3.13
CA GLU A 111 -8.71 -12.75 -4.04
C GLU A 111 -8.69 -12.25 -5.49
N LEU A 112 -9.01 -10.96 -5.70
CA LEU A 112 -8.88 -10.33 -7.00
C LEU A 112 -7.42 -10.35 -7.46
N LEU A 113 -6.47 -9.92 -6.63
CA LEU A 113 -5.04 -9.93 -6.96
C LEU A 113 -4.53 -11.34 -7.28
N GLN A 114 -4.94 -12.35 -6.52
CA GLN A 114 -4.59 -13.75 -6.77
C GLN A 114 -5.10 -14.24 -8.12
N ARG A 115 -6.36 -13.93 -8.46
CA ARG A 115 -6.94 -14.29 -9.75
C ARG A 115 -6.22 -13.59 -10.91
N TYR A 116 -5.93 -12.30 -10.78
CA TYR A 116 -5.20 -11.56 -11.82
C TYR A 116 -3.74 -11.98 -11.97
N SER A 117 -3.06 -12.40 -10.88
CA SER A 117 -1.71 -12.96 -10.98
C SER A 117 -1.70 -14.35 -11.62
N ALA A 118 -2.74 -15.15 -11.40
CA ALA A 118 -2.87 -16.49 -12.00
C ALA A 118 -3.31 -16.46 -13.46
N ALA A 119 -4.01 -15.41 -13.88
CA ALA A 119 -4.48 -15.21 -15.25
C ALA A 119 -3.44 -14.54 -16.18
N ARG A 120 -2.25 -14.22 -15.66
CA ARG A 120 -1.18 -13.58 -16.44
C ARG A 120 -0.33 -14.68 -17.12
N PRO A 121 -0.25 -14.70 -18.47
CA PRO A 121 0.54 -15.70 -19.20
C PRO A 121 2.05 -15.56 -18.96
#